data_AF-A0A7X7MFK6-F1
#
_entry.id   AF-A0A7X7MFK6-F1
#
_cell.length_a   1.000
_cell.length_b   1.000
_cell.length_c   1.000
_cell.angle_alpha   90.00
_cell.angle_beta   90.00
_cell.angle_gamma   90.00
#
_symmetry.space_group_name_H-M   'P 1'
#
loop_
_entity.id
_entity.type
_entity.pdbx_description
1 polymer ?
#
loop_
_entity_poly.entity_id
_entity_poly.type
_entity_poly.pdbx_seq_one_letter_code
_entity_poly.pdbx_strand_id
1 'polypeptide(L)'
;AVPAPETSLPEEASTNATPVAPPPGPEVVTQLAYTPSTRRIPPSGTDVTHWGVTLLNAPVFEKDGKRRAETLPGGTLVEQTAATSSSKGEMALCRFWRGSGWAGPFLVATADLVRFPGGRDEVDADELEVLLRYAELNARAEERRKELTRRGVDANPHTAPLRRLKEEYDAAGAEADRLTKKRDAARGAERIRLGDELRRVKEQEPRMRRELESLTRQYEAWKSSHAALTAEPAQDAQLQAIQAQMQALSPRLGNFGM
;
A
#
# COMPACT_ATOMS: atom_id res chain seq x y z
N ALA A 1 -46.04 -91.56 35.42
CA ALA A 1 -46.95 -90.60 34.76
C ALA A 1 -46.13 -89.37 34.37
N VAL A 2 -46.30 -88.91 33.13
CA VAL A 2 -45.80 -87.66 32.50
C VAL A 2 -46.92 -86.60 32.66
N PRO A 3 -46.76 -85.24 32.51
CA PRO A 3 -45.59 -84.39 32.13
C PRO A 3 -45.32 -83.15 33.03
N ALA A 4 -44.23 -82.43 32.70
CA ALA A 4 -44.06 -80.96 32.78
C ALA A 4 -43.97 -80.40 31.33
N PRO A 5 -44.13 -79.08 30.99
CA PRO A 5 -43.11 -78.02 31.26
C PRO A 5 -43.58 -76.51 31.29
N GLU A 6 -42.63 -75.59 31.58
CA GLU A 6 -42.32 -74.25 30.93
C GLU A 6 -43.35 -73.07 30.89
N THR A 7 -43.08 -71.74 31.00
CA THR A 7 -41.93 -70.76 31.13
C THR A 7 -42.58 -69.38 31.48
N SER A 8 -42.01 -68.42 32.23
CA SER A 8 -41.35 -67.17 31.74
C SER A 8 -41.44 -66.05 32.80
N LEU A 9 -40.35 -65.30 33.04
CA LEU A 9 -40.31 -64.05 33.85
C LEU A 9 -39.60 -62.94 33.03
N PRO A 10 -39.95 -61.64 33.19
CA PRO A 10 -39.54 -60.59 32.26
C PRO A 10 -38.31 -59.75 32.67
N GLU A 11 -37.49 -59.48 31.64
CA GLU A 11 -36.77 -58.26 31.22
C GLU A 11 -36.19 -57.26 32.26
N GLU A 12 -34.86 -57.21 32.31
CA GLU A 12 -34.04 -56.21 33.00
C GLU A 12 -33.90 -54.91 32.17
N ALA A 13 -34.13 -53.75 32.80
CA ALA A 13 -33.69 -52.45 32.31
C ALA A 13 -32.65 -51.88 33.28
N SER A 14 -31.37 -51.84 32.85
CA SER A 14 -30.28 -51.20 33.60
C SER A 14 -29.66 -50.09 32.76
N THR A 15 -29.88 -48.85 33.18
CA THR A 15 -29.36 -47.61 32.60
C THR A 15 -27.89 -47.42 32.98
N ASN A 16 -26.98 -47.54 32.01
CA ASN A 16 -25.59 -47.11 32.17
C ASN A 16 -25.40 -45.70 31.57
N ALA A 17 -24.93 -44.78 32.41
CA ALA A 17 -24.62 -43.40 32.08
C ALA A 17 -23.33 -43.29 31.24
N THR A 18 -23.39 -42.57 30.13
CA THR A 18 -22.24 -42.25 29.27
C THR A 18 -21.46 -41.05 29.83
N PRO A 19 -20.11 -41.07 29.88
CA PRO A 19 -19.33 -39.90 30.30
C PRO A 19 -19.30 -38.85 29.18
N VAL A 20 -19.61 -37.59 29.53
CA VAL A 20 -19.52 -36.42 28.65
C VAL A 20 -18.04 -36.06 28.43
N ALA A 21 -17.63 -35.98 27.16
CA ALA A 21 -16.28 -35.58 26.76
C ALA A 21 -16.02 -34.08 27.06
N PRO A 22 -14.79 -33.70 27.46
CA PRO A 22 -14.45 -32.30 27.68
C PRO A 22 -14.42 -31.50 26.38
N PRO A 23 -14.71 -30.18 26.42
CA PRO A 23 -14.75 -29.34 25.22
C PRO A 23 -13.35 -29.20 24.59
N PRO A 24 -13.24 -29.12 23.25
CA PRO A 24 -11.97 -29.00 22.57
C PRO A 24 -11.32 -27.64 22.91
N GLY A 25 -10.08 -27.68 23.38
CA GLY A 25 -9.23 -26.50 23.53
C GLY A 25 -8.86 -25.90 22.17
N PRO A 26 -8.33 -24.66 22.13
CA PRO A 26 -7.99 -24.00 20.87
C PRO A 26 -6.91 -24.80 20.13
N GLU A 27 -7.29 -25.33 18.96
CA GLU A 27 -6.37 -25.97 18.03
C GLU A 27 -5.36 -24.93 17.50
N VAL A 28 -4.13 -25.00 17.99
CA VAL A 28 -3.01 -24.33 17.34
C VAL A 28 -2.71 -25.11 16.06
N VAL A 29 -3.19 -24.62 14.93
CA VAL A 29 -2.90 -25.15 13.60
C VAL A 29 -1.42 -24.89 13.30
N THR A 30 -0.57 -25.83 13.71
CA THR A 30 0.89 -25.76 13.58
C THR A 30 1.36 -26.56 12.37
N GLN A 31 0.77 -26.33 11.20
CA GLN A 31 1.30 -26.73 9.88
C GLN A 31 0.37 -26.19 8.78
N LEU A 32 0.89 -25.34 7.88
CA LEU A 32 0.21 -25.08 6.62
C LEU A 32 0.15 -26.42 5.85
N ALA A 33 -1.03 -27.04 5.80
CA ALA A 33 -1.28 -28.10 4.84
C ALA A 33 -1.09 -27.53 3.43
N TYR A 34 -0.08 -28.02 2.71
CA TYR A 34 0.21 -27.65 1.33
C TYR A 34 -0.99 -28.02 0.44
N THR A 35 -1.59 -27.02 -0.20
CA THR A 35 -2.50 -27.22 -1.33
C THR A 35 -1.88 -26.49 -2.53
N PRO A 36 -1.35 -27.20 -3.54
CA PRO A 36 -0.80 -26.54 -4.72
C PRO A 36 -1.89 -25.73 -5.42
N SER A 37 -1.55 -24.52 -5.84
CA SER A 37 -2.48 -23.66 -6.60
C SER A 37 -2.89 -24.35 -7.90
N THR A 38 -4.21 -24.47 -8.11
CA THR A 38 -4.78 -25.04 -9.35
C THR A 38 -4.89 -24.01 -10.47
N ARG A 39 -4.42 -22.77 -10.26
CA ARG A 39 -4.53 -21.67 -11.24
C ARG A 39 -3.50 -21.85 -12.35
N ARG A 40 -3.93 -22.41 -13.49
CA ARG A 40 -3.12 -22.45 -14.72
C ARG A 40 -3.08 -21.07 -15.37
N ILE A 41 -1.97 -20.36 -15.20
CA ILE A 41 -1.68 -19.14 -15.97
C ILE A 41 -1.22 -19.57 -17.37
N PRO A 42 -1.82 -19.07 -18.47
CA PRO A 42 -1.45 -19.44 -19.83
C PRO A 42 0.00 -19.06 -20.15
N PRO A 43 0.78 -19.88 -20.87
CA PRO A 43 2.19 -19.63 -21.19
C PRO A 43 2.42 -18.26 -21.83
N SER A 44 3.63 -17.72 -21.65
CA SER A 44 3.94 -16.37 -22.10
C SER A 44 3.86 -16.30 -23.62
N GLY A 45 3.37 -15.18 -24.13
CA GLY A 45 3.40 -14.90 -25.56
C GLY A 45 4.82 -14.74 -26.09
N THR A 46 5.03 -15.04 -27.37
CA THR A 46 6.34 -14.90 -28.05
C THR A 46 6.81 -13.44 -28.18
N ASP A 47 5.91 -12.48 -27.94
CA ASP A 47 6.16 -11.05 -27.94
C ASP A 47 6.62 -10.50 -26.58
N VAL A 48 6.73 -11.36 -25.57
CA VAL A 48 7.15 -10.98 -24.21
C VAL A 48 8.67 -10.87 -24.15
N THR A 49 9.13 -9.70 -23.72
CA THR A 49 10.56 -9.43 -23.49
C THR A 49 10.96 -9.67 -22.04
N HIS A 50 10.05 -9.37 -21.11
CA HIS A 50 10.24 -9.53 -19.67
C HIS A 50 8.92 -9.90 -19.01
N TRP A 51 8.98 -10.60 -17.90
CA TRP A 51 7.86 -10.76 -16.98
C TRP A 51 8.22 -10.14 -15.63
N GLY A 52 7.25 -9.98 -14.75
CA GLY A 52 7.53 -9.41 -13.44
C GLY A 52 6.33 -9.30 -12.52
N VAL A 53 6.55 -8.67 -11.37
CA VAL A 53 5.51 -8.40 -10.38
C VAL A 53 5.58 -6.97 -9.87
N THR A 54 4.45 -6.39 -9.53
CA THR A 54 4.39 -5.11 -8.82
C THR A 54 4.73 -5.32 -7.35
N LEU A 55 5.78 -4.67 -6.82
CA LEU A 55 6.10 -4.78 -5.38
C LEU A 55 5.20 -3.93 -4.49
N LEU A 56 4.70 -2.83 -5.04
CA LEU A 56 3.85 -1.85 -4.39
C LEU A 56 2.60 -1.60 -5.25
N ASN A 57 1.64 -0.85 -4.70
CA ASN A 57 0.53 -0.36 -5.50
C ASN A 57 1.05 0.61 -6.57
N ALA A 58 0.99 0.20 -7.83
CA ALA A 58 1.63 0.90 -8.95
C ALA A 58 0.60 1.73 -9.75
N PRO A 59 0.88 3.01 -10.06
CA PRO A 59 0.08 3.78 -11.00
C PRO A 59 0.08 3.15 -12.41
N VAL A 60 -1.09 3.14 -13.04
CA VAL A 60 -1.25 2.66 -14.42
C VAL A 60 -1.59 3.82 -15.34
N PHE A 61 -1.04 3.77 -16.54
CA PHE A 61 -1.29 4.75 -17.58
C PHE A 61 -1.80 4.05 -18.84
N GLU A 62 -2.70 4.71 -19.56
CA GLU A 62 -3.05 4.34 -20.93
C GLU A 62 -1.85 4.55 -21.86
N LYS A 63 -1.90 3.99 -23.07
CA LYS A 63 -0.82 4.13 -24.07
C LYS A 63 -0.51 5.59 -24.46
N ASP A 64 -1.50 6.48 -24.36
CA ASP A 64 -1.35 7.92 -24.60
C ASP A 64 -0.75 8.68 -23.41
N GLY A 65 -0.42 7.98 -22.32
CA GLY A 65 0.14 8.54 -21.09
C GLY A 65 -0.91 9.03 -20.09
N LYS A 66 -2.21 8.90 -20.38
CA LYS A 66 -3.27 9.28 -19.43
C LYS A 66 -3.28 8.34 -18.22
N ARG A 67 -3.15 8.91 -17.02
CA ARG A 67 -3.22 8.13 -15.77
C ARG A 67 -4.62 7.57 -15.55
N ARG A 68 -4.71 6.29 -15.21
CA ARG A 68 -5.96 5.64 -14.77
C ARG A 68 -6.22 5.91 -13.30
N ALA A 69 -7.50 5.90 -12.91
CA ALA A 69 -7.90 6.05 -11.51
C ALA A 69 -7.50 4.83 -10.67
N GLU A 70 -7.55 3.64 -11.27
CA GLU A 70 -7.15 2.39 -10.64
C GLU A 70 -5.62 2.25 -10.62
N THR A 71 -5.07 1.79 -9.50
CA THR A 71 -3.68 1.34 -9.37
C THR A 71 -3.61 -0.18 -9.42
N LEU A 72 -2.53 -0.76 -9.95
CA LEU A 72 -2.29 -2.19 -9.81
C LEU A 72 -1.91 -2.49 -8.37
N PRO A 73 -2.54 -3.49 -7.72
CA PRO A 73 -2.12 -3.91 -6.39
C PRO A 73 -0.72 -4.52 -6.44
N GLY A 74 0.01 -4.47 -5.32
CA GLY A 74 1.22 -5.29 -5.17
C GLY A 74 0.91 -6.79 -5.30
N GLY A 75 1.83 -7.55 -5.88
CA GLY A 75 1.62 -8.95 -6.22
C GLY A 75 0.83 -9.17 -7.51
N THR A 76 0.74 -8.15 -8.38
CA THR A 76 0.16 -8.34 -9.71
C THR A 76 1.22 -8.85 -10.67
N LEU A 77 0.98 -10.01 -11.27
CA LEU A 77 1.81 -10.54 -12.36
C LEU A 77 1.65 -9.70 -13.63
N VAL A 78 2.77 -9.32 -14.22
CA VAL A 78 2.85 -8.52 -15.45
C VAL A 78 3.74 -9.19 -16.48
N GLU A 79 3.42 -8.99 -17.76
CA GLU A 79 4.28 -9.33 -18.89
C GLU A 79 4.50 -8.08 -19.75
N GLN A 80 5.76 -7.76 -20.00
CA GLN A 80 6.22 -6.60 -20.75
C GLN A 80 6.52 -6.99 -22.20
N THR A 81 5.88 -6.30 -23.14
CA THR A 81 6.08 -6.51 -24.58
C THR A 81 6.92 -5.41 -25.22
N ALA A 82 6.97 -4.22 -24.62
CA ALA A 82 7.82 -3.12 -25.06
C ALA A 82 8.19 -2.19 -23.89
N ALA A 83 9.15 -1.29 -24.12
CA ALA A 83 9.49 -0.20 -23.22
C ALA A 83 9.53 1.14 -23.98
N THR A 84 9.24 2.23 -23.27
CA THR A 84 9.29 3.60 -23.78
C THR A 84 9.81 4.55 -22.70
N SER A 85 10.18 5.77 -23.07
CA SER A 85 10.69 6.78 -22.13
C SER A 85 9.66 7.86 -21.86
N SER A 86 9.61 8.33 -20.63
CA SER A 86 8.81 9.48 -20.20
C SER A 86 9.66 10.49 -19.45
N SER A 87 9.10 11.67 -19.13
CA SER A 87 9.75 12.65 -18.25
C SER A 87 10.01 12.13 -16.84
N LYS A 88 9.41 11.01 -16.44
CA LYS A 88 9.58 10.37 -15.13
C LYS A 88 10.46 9.11 -15.18
N GLY A 89 11.05 8.81 -16.34
CA GLY A 89 11.88 7.62 -16.56
C GLY A 89 11.26 6.61 -17.51
N GLU A 90 11.82 5.41 -17.51
CA GLU A 90 11.39 4.30 -18.36
C GLU A 90 10.01 3.77 -17.94
N MET A 91 9.18 3.49 -18.94
CA MET A 91 7.83 2.94 -18.82
C MET A 91 7.77 1.62 -19.58
N ALA A 92 7.28 0.56 -18.94
CA ALA A 92 7.02 -0.72 -19.56
C ALA A 92 5.59 -0.76 -20.12
N LEU A 93 5.45 -1.23 -21.35
CA LEU A 93 4.16 -1.59 -21.93
C LEU A 93 3.82 -3.02 -21.55
N CYS A 94 2.86 -3.17 -20.65
CA CYS A 94 2.56 -4.42 -19.98
C CYS A 94 1.13 -4.89 -20.22
N ARG A 95 0.95 -6.22 -20.19
CA ARG A 95 -0.32 -6.87 -19.86
C ARG A 95 -0.28 -7.41 -18.44
N PHE A 96 -1.41 -7.43 -17.76
CA PHE A 96 -1.52 -7.83 -16.36
C PHE A 96 -2.45 -9.02 -16.20
N TRP A 97 -2.08 -9.97 -15.34
CA TRP A 97 -2.93 -11.11 -15.03
C TRP A 97 -4.00 -10.73 -14.01
N ARG A 98 -5.28 -10.92 -14.34
CA ARG A 98 -6.43 -10.63 -13.44
C ARG A 98 -7.07 -11.89 -12.86
N GLY A 99 -6.34 -13.00 -12.82
CA GLY A 99 -6.81 -14.27 -12.28
C GLY A 99 -7.57 -15.15 -13.29
N SER A 100 -8.27 -14.56 -14.25
CA SER A 100 -8.99 -15.27 -15.32
C SER A 100 -8.50 -14.94 -16.73
N GLY A 101 -7.70 -13.87 -16.88
CA GLY A 101 -7.23 -13.42 -18.18
C GLY A 101 -6.24 -12.27 -18.09
N TRP A 102 -5.64 -11.96 -19.23
CA TRP A 102 -4.72 -10.84 -19.40
C TRP A 102 -5.49 -9.56 -19.75
N ALA A 103 -5.16 -8.48 -19.06
CA ALA A 103 -5.70 -7.14 -19.33
C ALA A 103 -4.59 -6.21 -19.82
N GLY A 104 -4.89 -5.37 -20.80
CA GLY A 104 -3.94 -4.41 -21.38
C GLY A 104 -3.94 -4.41 -22.89
N PRO A 105 -2.91 -3.83 -23.53
CA PRO A 105 -1.69 -3.29 -22.91
C PRO A 105 -1.84 -1.92 -22.22
N PHE A 106 -1.10 -1.71 -21.13
CA PHE A 106 -1.02 -0.45 -20.38
C PHE A 106 0.43 -0.09 -20.04
N LEU A 107 0.71 1.17 -19.71
CA LEU A 107 2.02 1.63 -19.28
C LEU A 107 2.15 1.62 -17.74
N VAL A 108 3.28 1.13 -17.25
CA VAL A 108 3.68 1.15 -15.83
C VAL A 108 5.13 1.61 -15.73
N ALA A 109 5.47 2.40 -14.71
CA ALA A 109 6.85 2.80 -14.51
C ALA A 109 7.69 1.58 -14.14
N THR A 110 8.86 1.44 -14.75
CA THR A 110 9.67 0.22 -14.54
C THR A 110 10.28 0.15 -13.14
N ALA A 111 10.39 1.28 -12.46
CA ALA A 111 10.75 1.38 -11.05
C ALA A 111 9.70 0.76 -10.10
N ASP A 112 8.45 0.58 -10.54
CA ASP A 112 7.39 -0.04 -9.74
C ASP A 112 7.34 -1.58 -9.91
N LEU A 113 8.23 -2.14 -10.74
CA LEU A 113 8.25 -3.55 -11.12
C LEU A 113 9.55 -4.23 -10.69
N VAL A 114 9.43 -5.43 -10.14
CA VAL A 114 10.52 -6.40 -10.16
C VAL A 114 10.39 -7.18 -11.47
N ARG A 115 11.41 -7.08 -12.33
CA ARG A 115 11.38 -7.59 -13.70
C ARG A 115 12.45 -8.65 -13.91
N PHE A 116 12.08 -9.68 -14.65
CA PHE A 116 12.94 -10.76 -15.06
C PHE A 116 12.90 -10.88 -16.58
N PRO A 117 14.05 -11.10 -17.24
CA PRO A 117 14.08 -11.26 -18.69
C PRO A 117 13.34 -12.53 -19.14
N GLY A 118 12.82 -12.51 -20.36
CA GLY A 118 12.13 -13.64 -20.97
C GLY A 118 10.66 -13.78 -20.57
N GLY A 119 10.09 -14.95 -20.86
CA GLY A 119 8.76 -15.35 -20.41
C GLY A 119 8.81 -15.97 -19.01
N ARG A 120 7.66 -16.07 -18.34
CA ARG A 120 7.57 -16.70 -17.02
C ARG A 120 7.58 -18.25 -17.10
N ASP A 121 7.63 -18.81 -18.31
CA ASP A 121 7.46 -20.25 -18.55
C ASP A 121 8.55 -21.11 -17.88
N GLU A 122 9.64 -20.47 -17.47
CA GLU A 122 10.77 -21.09 -16.77
C GLU A 122 10.62 -21.09 -15.24
N VAL A 123 9.53 -20.51 -14.69
CA VAL A 123 9.32 -20.33 -13.25
C VAL A 123 8.31 -21.35 -12.74
N ASP A 124 8.65 -22.02 -11.64
CA ASP A 124 7.74 -22.94 -10.99
C ASP A 124 6.50 -22.21 -10.39
N ALA A 125 5.35 -22.88 -10.41
CA ALA A 125 4.10 -22.28 -9.95
C ALA A 125 4.13 -21.92 -8.46
N ASP A 126 4.77 -22.75 -7.62
CA ASP A 126 4.86 -22.51 -6.18
C ASP A 126 5.82 -21.35 -5.89
N GLU A 127 6.91 -21.22 -6.64
CA GLU A 127 7.84 -20.08 -6.54
C GLU A 127 7.17 -18.78 -6.95
N LEU A 128 6.41 -18.81 -8.05
CA LEU A 128 5.62 -17.66 -8.49
C LEU A 128 4.58 -17.26 -7.44
N GLU A 129 3.87 -18.22 -6.84
CA GLU A 129 2.89 -17.93 -5.80
C GLU A 129 3.54 -17.27 -4.57
N VAL A 130 4.71 -17.76 -4.14
CA VAL A 130 5.50 -17.16 -3.06
C VAL A 130 5.86 -15.71 -3.40
N LEU A 131 6.34 -15.45 -4.62
CA LEU A 131 6.71 -14.10 -5.08
C LEU A 131 5.49 -13.15 -5.08
N LEU A 132 4.38 -13.58 -5.67
CA LEU A 132 3.14 -12.77 -5.71
C LEU A 132 2.63 -12.48 -4.30
N ARG A 133 2.66 -13.48 -3.41
CA ARG A 133 2.22 -13.34 -2.03
C ARG A 133 3.12 -12.39 -1.24
N TYR A 134 4.43 -12.49 -1.39
CA TYR A 134 5.38 -11.59 -0.76
C TYR A 134 5.13 -10.14 -1.20
N ALA A 135 4.95 -9.92 -2.50
CA ALA A 135 4.70 -8.59 -3.05
C ALA A 135 3.35 -8.00 -2.60
N GLU A 136 2.30 -8.82 -2.47
CA GLU A 136 1.01 -8.41 -1.89
C GLU A 136 1.20 -7.95 -0.42
N LEU A 137 1.91 -8.74 0.38
CA LEU A 137 2.19 -8.42 1.79
C LEU A 137 3.01 -7.14 1.92
N ASN A 138 4.02 -6.96 1.06
CA ASN A 138 4.85 -5.76 1.03
C ASN A 138 4.01 -4.50 0.73
N ALA A 139 3.15 -4.55 -0.29
CA ALA A 139 2.27 -3.43 -0.61
C ALA A 139 1.29 -3.11 0.54
N ARG A 140 0.75 -4.14 1.20
CA ARG A 140 -0.12 -3.96 2.38
C ARG A 140 0.64 -3.34 3.55
N ALA A 141 1.88 -3.73 3.79
CA ALA A 141 2.72 -3.15 4.84
C ALA A 141 3.00 -1.67 4.57
N GLU A 142 3.35 -1.31 3.32
CA GLU A 142 3.56 0.09 2.95
C GLU A 142 2.27 0.92 3.07
N GLU A 143 1.13 0.40 2.63
CA GLU A 143 -0.15 1.11 2.75
C GLU A 143 -0.52 1.34 4.22
N ARG A 144 -0.31 0.33 5.08
CA ARG A 144 -0.53 0.47 6.52
C ARG A 144 0.41 1.50 7.15
N ARG A 145 1.68 1.54 6.75
CA ARG A 145 2.65 2.56 7.21
C ARG A 145 2.23 3.97 6.79
N LYS A 146 1.80 4.15 5.54
CA LYS A 146 1.26 5.42 5.04
C LYS A 146 0.01 5.85 5.82
N GLU A 147 -0.89 4.91 6.10
CA GLU A 147 -2.10 5.18 6.86
C GLU A 147 -1.81 5.60 8.30
N LEU A 148 -0.91 4.90 9.00
CA LEU A 148 -0.49 5.27 10.35
C LEU A 148 0.15 6.67 10.37
N THR A 149 1.01 6.96 9.39
CA THR A 149 1.62 8.29 9.23
C THR A 149 0.56 9.36 9.00
N ARG A 150 -0.40 9.10 8.11
CA ARG A 150 -1.52 10.01 7.82
C ARG A 150 -2.36 10.26 9.06
N ARG A 151 -2.74 9.22 9.80
CA ARG A 151 -3.50 9.35 11.06
C ARG A 151 -2.76 10.19 12.09
N GLY A 152 -1.46 9.97 12.25
CA GLY A 152 -0.64 10.77 13.18
C GLY A 152 -0.62 12.25 12.80
N VAL A 153 -0.52 12.55 11.50
CA VAL A 153 -0.58 13.92 10.98
C VAL A 153 -1.98 14.53 11.14
N ASP A 154 -3.03 13.79 10.80
CA ASP A 154 -4.42 14.29 10.84
C ASP A 154 -4.95 14.42 12.28
N ALA A 155 -4.41 13.67 13.23
CA ALA A 155 -4.74 13.80 14.65
C ALA A 155 -4.21 15.11 15.26
N ASN A 156 -3.17 15.72 14.67
CA ASN A 156 -2.62 16.97 15.17
C ASN A 156 -3.52 18.15 14.75
N PRO A 157 -4.15 18.87 15.70
CA PRO A 157 -5.08 19.96 15.40
C PRO A 157 -4.40 21.14 14.68
N HIS A 158 -3.07 21.25 14.75
CA HIS A 158 -2.30 22.32 14.12
C HIS A 158 -1.93 22.01 12.66
N THR A 159 -2.14 20.79 12.16
CA THR A 159 -1.80 20.39 10.77
C THR A 159 -2.52 21.24 9.72
N ALA A 160 -3.84 21.33 9.80
CA ALA A 160 -4.64 22.09 8.84
C ALA A 160 -4.34 23.60 8.88
N PRO A 161 -4.31 24.26 10.07
CA PRO A 161 -3.90 25.66 10.18
C PRO A 161 -2.49 25.93 9.65
N LEU A 162 -1.51 25.08 9.97
CA LEU A 162 -0.13 25.22 9.51
C LEU A 162 -0.05 25.11 7.98
N ARG A 163 -0.76 24.16 7.37
CA ARG A 163 -0.84 24.01 5.92
C ARG A 163 -1.41 25.26 5.24
N ARG A 164 -2.54 25.77 5.73
CA ARG A 164 -3.18 26.97 5.18
C ARG A 164 -2.27 28.20 5.28
N LEU A 165 -1.67 28.44 6.44
CA LEU A 165 -0.78 29.60 6.62
C LEU A 165 0.47 29.50 5.74
N LYS A 166 0.99 28.28 5.52
CA LYS A 166 2.11 28.06 4.59
C LYS A 166 1.69 28.37 3.15
N GLU A 167 0.53 27.90 2.71
CA GLU A 167 -0.01 28.19 1.39
C GLU A 167 -0.23 29.70 1.18
N GLU A 168 -0.76 30.40 2.19
CA GLU A 168 -0.92 31.86 2.16
C GLU A 168 0.45 32.57 2.09
N TYR A 169 1.45 32.11 2.84
CA TYR A 169 2.80 32.68 2.83
C TYR A 169 3.48 32.49 1.47
N ASP A 170 3.41 31.29 0.91
CA ASP A 170 3.98 30.97 -0.41
C ASP A 170 3.27 31.78 -1.51
N ALA A 171 1.95 31.96 -1.42
CA ALA A 171 1.18 32.81 -2.33
C ALA A 171 1.55 34.30 -2.21
N ALA A 172 1.77 34.80 -1.00
CA ALA A 172 2.24 36.17 -0.77
C ALA A 172 3.63 36.40 -1.38
N GLY A 173 4.54 35.43 -1.23
CA GLY A 173 5.86 35.45 -1.88
C GLY A 173 5.77 35.49 -3.40
N ALA A 174 4.92 34.62 -3.99
CA ALA A 174 4.69 34.62 -5.43
C ALA A 174 4.10 35.94 -5.95
N GLU A 175 3.17 36.56 -5.21
CA GLU A 175 2.63 37.87 -5.57
C GLU A 175 3.66 38.99 -5.41
N ALA A 176 4.51 38.94 -4.38
CA ALA A 176 5.61 39.90 -4.22
C ALA A 176 6.61 39.82 -5.39
N ASP A 177 6.94 38.62 -5.86
CA ASP A 177 7.78 38.41 -7.04
C ASP A 177 7.11 38.95 -8.31
N ARG A 178 5.80 38.70 -8.46
CA ARG A 178 5.01 39.21 -9.59
C ARG A 178 4.97 40.74 -9.59
N LEU A 179 4.68 41.36 -8.46
CA LEU A 179 4.65 42.81 -8.29
C LEU A 179 6.02 43.44 -8.51
N THR A 180 7.10 42.79 -8.07
CA THR A 180 8.47 43.22 -8.33
C THR A 180 8.75 43.31 -9.84
N LYS A 181 8.46 42.24 -10.59
CA LYS A 181 8.61 42.22 -12.05
C LYS A 181 7.78 43.31 -12.75
N LYS A 182 6.52 43.48 -12.34
CA LYS A 182 5.63 44.52 -12.90
C LYS A 182 6.13 45.93 -12.59
N ARG A 183 6.56 46.19 -11.35
CA ARG A 183 7.10 47.49 -10.92
C ARG A 183 8.34 47.86 -11.72
N ASP A 184 9.23 46.90 -11.96
CA ASP A 184 10.50 47.14 -12.67
C ASP A 184 10.27 47.43 -14.17
N ALA A 185 9.19 46.90 -14.75
CA ALA A 185 8.76 47.21 -16.11
C ALA A 185 7.96 48.54 -16.22
N ALA A 186 7.32 48.97 -15.14
CA ALA A 186 6.47 50.16 -15.11
C ALA A 186 7.27 51.48 -14.97
N ARG A 187 6.63 52.60 -15.31
CA ARG A 187 7.19 53.96 -15.16
C ARG A 187 6.16 54.90 -14.51
N GLY A 188 6.65 56.03 -13.97
CA GLY A 188 5.79 57.09 -13.42
C GLY A 188 4.86 56.62 -12.30
N ALA A 189 3.60 57.07 -12.33
CA ALA A 189 2.61 56.80 -11.29
C ALA A 189 2.30 55.31 -11.08
N GLU A 190 2.34 54.51 -12.14
CA GLU A 190 2.09 53.06 -12.07
C GLU A 190 3.19 52.33 -11.28
N ARG A 191 4.46 52.73 -11.48
CA ARG A 191 5.59 52.19 -10.71
C ARG A 191 5.46 52.49 -9.22
N ILE A 192 4.99 53.69 -8.86
CA ILE A 192 4.77 54.09 -7.46
C ILE A 192 3.67 53.22 -6.85
N ARG A 193 2.51 53.08 -7.54
CA ARG A 193 1.40 52.24 -7.08
C ARG A 193 1.83 50.78 -6.87
N LEU A 194 2.52 50.18 -7.83
CA LEU A 194 3.03 48.80 -7.72
C LEU A 194 4.07 48.67 -6.59
N GLY A 195 4.86 49.71 -6.34
CA GLY A 195 5.77 49.78 -5.20
C GLY A 195 5.07 49.81 -3.85
N ASP A 196 3.96 50.54 -3.74
CA ASP A 196 3.15 50.59 -2.52
C ASP A 196 2.39 49.27 -2.28
N GLU A 197 1.84 48.65 -3.34
CA GLU A 197 1.24 47.31 -3.28
C GLU A 197 2.27 46.26 -2.84
N LEU A 198 3.48 46.29 -3.42
CA LEU A 198 4.59 45.42 -3.00
C LEU A 198 4.98 45.63 -1.54
N ARG A 199 5.02 46.88 -1.07
CA ARG A 199 5.33 47.20 0.33
C ARG A 199 4.29 46.59 1.27
N ARG A 200 3.00 46.70 0.97
CA ARG A 200 1.91 46.12 1.77
C ARG A 200 2.01 44.60 1.89
N VAL A 201 2.37 43.90 0.81
CA VAL A 201 2.57 42.44 0.84
C VAL A 201 3.77 42.10 1.72
N LYS A 202 4.90 42.80 1.55
CA LYS A 202 6.13 42.57 2.35
C LYS A 202 5.99 42.96 3.82
N GLU A 203 5.10 43.89 4.17
CA GLU A 203 4.81 44.24 5.56
C GLU A 203 4.09 43.11 6.32
N GLN A 204 3.39 42.23 5.60
CA GLN A 204 2.67 41.08 6.18
C GLN A 204 3.59 39.87 6.40
N GLU A 205 4.66 39.71 5.59
CA GLU A 205 5.61 38.59 5.68
C GLU A 205 6.18 38.36 7.10
N PRO A 206 6.68 39.38 7.84
CA PRO A 206 7.21 39.18 9.19
C PRO A 206 6.16 38.66 10.16
N ARG A 207 4.90 39.08 10.01
CA ARG A 207 3.79 38.60 10.84
C ARG A 207 3.48 37.15 10.52
N MET A 208 3.28 36.82 9.26
CA MET A 208 3.00 35.45 8.81
C MET A 208 4.13 34.49 9.20
N ARG A 209 5.39 34.92 9.11
CA ARG A 209 6.55 34.14 9.56
C ARG A 209 6.52 33.84 11.06
N ARG A 210 6.21 34.83 11.90
CA ARG A 210 6.07 34.61 13.37
C ARG A 210 4.91 33.68 13.69
N GLU A 211 3.80 33.80 12.97
CA GLU A 211 2.65 32.92 13.12
C GLU A 211 2.99 31.48 12.68
N LEU A 212 3.75 31.30 11.59
CA LEU A 212 4.28 29.99 11.17
C LEU A 212 5.20 29.38 12.22
N GLU A 213 6.16 30.16 12.74
CA GLU A 213 7.07 29.71 13.81
C GLU A 213 6.33 29.34 15.10
N SER A 214 5.26 30.07 15.43
CA SER A 214 4.38 29.77 16.57
C SER A 214 3.59 28.48 16.36
N LEU A 215 2.93 28.34 15.20
CA LEU A 215 2.15 27.14 14.87
C LEU A 215 3.03 25.90 14.73
N THR A 216 4.25 26.04 14.20
CA THR A 216 5.22 24.95 14.12
C THR A 216 5.62 24.49 15.52
N ARG A 217 5.86 25.43 16.45
CA ARG A 217 6.14 25.09 17.85
C ARG A 217 4.96 24.39 18.53
N GLN A 218 3.73 24.85 18.29
CA GLN A 218 2.52 24.19 18.81
C GLN A 218 2.34 22.79 18.22
N TYR A 219 2.58 22.63 16.92
CA TYR A 219 2.56 21.35 16.23
C TYR A 219 3.56 20.36 16.86
N GLU A 220 4.81 20.76 17.05
CA GLU A 220 5.85 19.90 17.63
C GLU A 220 5.57 19.62 19.12
N ALA A 221 5.13 20.62 19.89
CA ALA A 221 4.75 20.42 21.31
C ALA A 221 3.58 19.43 21.45
N TRP A 222 2.59 19.51 20.57
CA TRP A 222 1.49 18.55 20.52
C TRP A 222 2.02 17.15 20.17
N LYS A 223 2.87 17.04 19.14
CA LYS A 223 3.48 15.77 18.71
C LYS A 223 4.29 15.12 19.83
N SER A 224 5.08 15.89 20.57
CA SER A 224 5.86 15.37 21.72
C SER A 224 4.96 14.93 22.88
N SER A 225 3.89 15.65 23.18
CA SER A 225 2.96 15.31 24.28
C SER A 225 1.99 14.17 23.92
N HIS A 226 1.78 13.91 22.63
CA HIS A 226 0.87 12.87 22.12
C HIS A 226 1.63 11.79 21.33
N ALA A 227 2.87 11.51 21.71
CA ALA A 227 3.75 10.55 21.02
C ALA A 227 3.11 9.15 20.86
N ALA A 228 2.26 8.74 21.80
CA ALA A 228 1.50 7.49 21.74
C ALA A 228 0.40 7.46 20.65
N LEU A 229 -0.16 8.62 20.29
CA LEU A 229 -1.14 8.73 19.18
C LEU A 229 -0.44 8.81 17.82
N THR A 230 0.82 9.21 17.79
CA THR A 230 1.71 9.11 16.63
C THR A 230 2.54 7.83 16.67
N ALA A 231 2.00 6.77 17.30
CA ALA A 231 2.70 5.52 17.56
C ALA A 231 3.60 5.11 16.40
N GLU A 232 4.83 4.71 16.72
CA GLU A 232 5.78 4.27 15.72
C GLU A 232 5.19 3.11 14.92
N PRO A 233 5.27 3.14 13.57
CA PRO A 233 4.78 2.03 12.75
C PRO A 233 5.37 0.66 13.15
N ALA A 234 6.52 0.63 13.82
CA ALA A 234 7.16 -0.58 14.33
C ALA A 234 6.35 -1.32 15.42
N GLN A 235 5.48 -0.63 16.16
CA GLN A 235 4.69 -1.21 17.25
C GLN A 235 3.27 -1.63 16.82
N ASP A 236 2.91 -1.38 15.55
CA ASP A 236 1.60 -1.77 15.04
C ASP A 236 1.51 -3.29 14.86
N ALA A 237 0.56 -3.92 15.58
CA ALA A 237 0.39 -5.36 15.57
C ALA A 237 0.10 -5.95 14.17
N GLN A 238 -0.58 -5.18 13.30
CA GLN A 238 -0.84 -5.62 11.94
C GLN A 238 0.45 -5.60 11.10
N LEU A 239 1.27 -4.55 11.21
CA LEU A 239 2.59 -4.51 10.56
C LEU A 239 3.51 -5.62 11.06
N GLN A 240 3.53 -5.92 12.35
CA GLN A 240 4.30 -7.02 12.90
C GLN A 240 3.84 -8.38 12.34
N ALA A 241 2.52 -8.60 12.27
CA ALA A 241 1.97 -9.82 11.69
C ALA A 241 2.32 -9.97 10.20
N ILE A 242 2.23 -8.88 9.42
CA ILE A 242 2.62 -8.87 8.00
C ILE A 242 4.14 -9.16 7.87
N GLN A 243 4.96 -8.53 8.70
CA GLN A 243 6.41 -8.72 8.68
C GLN A 243 6.80 -10.16 9.00
N ALA A 244 6.14 -10.79 9.98
CA ALA A 244 6.36 -12.20 10.30
C ALA A 244 6.00 -13.11 9.13
N GLN A 245 4.90 -12.83 8.41
CA GLN A 245 4.54 -13.57 7.20
C GLN A 245 5.58 -13.39 6.09
N MET A 246 6.08 -12.16 5.87
CA MET A 246 7.12 -11.91 4.88
C MET A 246 8.44 -12.62 5.23
N GLN A 247 8.84 -12.61 6.50
CA GLN A 247 10.03 -13.34 6.97
C GLN A 247 9.92 -14.85 6.75
N ALA A 248 8.73 -15.43 6.93
CA ALA A 248 8.49 -16.85 6.66
C ALA A 248 8.63 -17.22 5.17
N LEU A 249 8.39 -16.26 4.25
CA LEU A 249 8.50 -16.46 2.80
C LEU A 249 9.93 -16.21 2.27
N SER A 250 10.72 -15.38 2.95
CA SER A 250 12.05 -14.95 2.49
C SER A 250 13.01 -16.08 2.09
N PRO A 251 13.10 -17.22 2.82
CA PRO A 251 13.99 -18.32 2.40
C PRO A 251 13.65 -18.91 1.03
N ARG A 252 12.41 -18.76 0.56
CA ARG A 252 11.92 -19.27 -0.73
C ARG A 252 12.06 -18.26 -1.87
N LEU A 253 12.54 -17.05 -1.59
CA LEU A 253 12.70 -15.97 -2.59
C LEU A 253 14.10 -15.89 -3.19
N GLY A 254 15.05 -16.71 -2.73
CA GLY A 254 16.45 -16.64 -3.17
C GLY A 254 16.64 -16.77 -4.69
N ASN A 255 15.75 -17.49 -5.38
CA ASN A 255 15.77 -17.65 -6.83
C ASN A 255 15.43 -16.36 -7.60
N PHE A 256 14.86 -15.36 -6.91
CA PHE A 256 14.51 -14.05 -7.46
C PHE A 256 15.50 -12.94 -7.08
N GLY A 257 16.57 -13.26 -6.33
CA GLY A 257 17.55 -12.26 -5.88
C GLY A 257 17.02 -11.27 -4.84
N MET A 258 15.99 -11.68 -4.07
CA MET A 258 15.40 -10.93 -2.95
C MET A 258 15.67 -11.64 -1.62
#